data_AF-A0A1I7V2A7-F1
#
_entry.id   AF-A0A1I7V2A7-F1
#
_cell.length_a   1.000
_cell.length_b   1.000
_cell.length_c   1.000
_cell.angle_alpha   90.00
_cell.angle_beta   90.00
_cell.angle_gamma   90.00
#
_symmetry.space_group_name_H-M   'P 1'
#
loop_
_entity.id
_entity.type
_entity.pdbx_description
1 polymer ?
#
loop_
_entity_poly.entity_id
_entity_poly.type
_entity_poly.pdbx_seq_one_letter_code
_entity_poly.pdbx_strand_id
1 'polypeptide(L)'
;MFALTDSFVKCAKTLESHNSECYYSWDPFLGVDRDGRILENFDTRDVCKNYFGPMDCMRHEIVEYCTVDAWRSFKKRAKEFGERIYGCDFRGVFTFPIRYNH
;
A
#
# COMPACT_ATOMS: atom_id res chain seq x y z
N MET A 1 -7.22 -12.97 -4.14
CA MET A 1 -8.18 -11.89 -3.85
C MET A 1 -7.58 -11.02 -2.76
N PHE A 2 -7.39 -9.73 -3.03
CA PHE A 2 -6.82 -8.79 -2.06
C PHE A 2 -7.84 -8.55 -0.94
N ALA A 3 -7.65 -9.21 0.20
CA ALA A 3 -8.55 -9.13 1.34
C ALA A 3 -7.93 -8.25 2.42
N LEU A 4 -8.62 -7.16 2.75
CA LEU A 4 -8.27 -6.29 3.86
C LEU A 4 -8.61 -6.98 5.19
N THR A 5 -7.81 -6.72 6.22
CA THR A 5 -8.06 -7.26 7.57
C THR A 5 -9.05 -6.38 8.34
N ASP A 6 -9.76 -6.93 9.33
CA ASP A 6 -10.67 -6.17 10.19
C ASP A 6 -10.01 -4.94 10.86
N SER A 7 -8.72 -5.07 11.20
CA SER A 7 -7.94 -3.97 11.78
C SER A 7 -7.81 -2.79 10.80
N PHE A 8 -7.64 -3.08 9.51
CA PHE A 8 -7.59 -2.07 8.47
C PHE A 8 -8.99 -1.57 8.09
N VAL A 9 -10.02 -2.42 8.07
CA VAL A 9 -11.39 -1.99 7.77
C VAL A 9 -11.89 -0.93 8.77
N LYS A 10 -11.53 -1.08 10.05
CA LYS A 10 -11.80 -0.04 11.07
C LYS A 10 -11.04 1.26 10.78
N CYS A 11 -9.78 1.15 10.35
CA CYS A 11 -8.93 2.28 9.98
C CYS A 11 -9.42 2.99 8.70
N ALA A 12 -9.93 2.25 7.72
CA ALA A 12 -10.37 2.77 6.44
C ALA A 12 -11.44 3.87 6.61
N LYS A 13 -12.37 3.72 7.56
CA LYS A 13 -13.36 4.76 7.87
C LYS A 13 -12.73 6.05 8.38
N THR A 14 -11.65 5.95 9.17
CA THR A 14 -10.90 7.11 9.65
C THR A 14 -10.18 7.80 8.50
N LEU A 15 -9.55 7.04 7.62
CA LEU A 15 -8.86 7.56 6.43
C LEU A 15 -9.84 8.20 5.42
N GLU A 16 -10.99 7.57 5.20
CA GLU A 16 -12.11 8.14 4.41
C GLU A 16 -12.56 9.47 4.98
N SER A 17 -12.73 9.56 6.31
CA SER A 17 -13.12 10.81 6.97
C SER A 17 -12.03 11.89 6.92
N HIS A 18 -10.77 11.48 6.93
CA HIS A 18 -9.62 12.38 6.77
C HIS A 18 -9.53 12.99 5.36
N ASN A 19 -10.05 12.28 4.35
CA ASN A 19 -10.24 12.76 2.99
C ASN A 19 -8.96 13.28 2.32
N SER A 20 -7.88 12.51 2.41
CA SER A 20 -6.59 12.86 1.82
C SER A 20 -6.44 12.35 0.39
N GLU A 21 -5.62 13.07 -0.39
CA GLU A 21 -5.30 12.69 -1.78
C GLU A 21 -4.62 11.32 -1.86
N CYS A 22 -3.74 10.99 -0.91
CA CYS A 22 -3.04 9.71 -0.93
C CYS A 22 -4.00 8.53 -0.80
N TYR A 23 -4.93 8.57 0.16
CA TYR A 23 -5.91 7.50 0.35
C TYR A 23 -6.77 7.26 -0.89
N TYR A 24 -7.24 8.33 -1.53
CA TYR A 24 -8.11 8.22 -2.71
C TYR A 24 -7.37 7.94 -4.02
N SER A 25 -6.09 8.29 -4.10
CA SER A 25 -5.27 8.05 -5.29
C SER A 25 -4.55 6.70 -5.25
N TRP A 26 -4.51 6.04 -4.09
CA TRP A 26 -3.92 4.72 -3.97
C TRP A 26 -4.85 3.65 -4.53
N ASP A 27 -4.49 3.11 -5.69
CA ASP A 27 -5.18 1.99 -6.32
C ASP A 27 -4.19 0.84 -6.59
N PRO A 28 -4.26 -0.28 -5.83
CA PRO A 28 -3.43 -1.44 -6.10
C PRO A 28 -3.80 -2.14 -7.42
N PHE A 29 -4.95 -1.83 -8.03
CA PHE A 29 -5.45 -2.46 -9.25
C PHE A 29 -5.24 -1.62 -10.52
N LEU A 30 -4.54 -0.48 -10.43
CA LEU A 30 -4.37 0.50 -11.52
C LEU A 30 -3.91 -0.10 -12.87
N GLY A 31 -3.22 -1.24 -12.84
CA GLY A 31 -2.65 -1.89 -14.02
C GLY A 31 -3.18 -3.26 -14.35
N VAL A 32 -4.30 -3.70 -13.78
CA VAL A 32 -4.87 -5.04 -14.03
C VAL A 32 -6.30 -5.01 -14.55
N ASP A 33 -6.62 -5.98 -15.40
CA ASP A 33 -7.99 -6.26 -15.80
C ASP A 33 -8.77 -7.02 -14.70
N ARG A 34 -10.04 -7.32 -15.00
CA ARG A 34 -10.94 -8.05 -14.07
C ARG A 34 -10.48 -9.48 -13.77
N ASP A 35 -9.67 -10.06 -14.65
CA ASP A 35 -9.10 -11.40 -14.49
C ASP A 35 -7.73 -11.36 -13.77
N GLY A 36 -7.25 -10.16 -13.41
CA GLY A 36 -5.97 -9.94 -12.74
C GLY A 36 -4.76 -10.00 -13.68
N ARG A 37 -4.96 -9.85 -14.99
CA ARG A 37 -3.87 -9.79 -15.97
C ARG A 37 -3.38 -8.36 -16.09
N ILE A 38 -2.07 -8.17 -16.22
CA ILE A 38 -1.48 -6.85 -16.47
C ILE A 38 -1.96 -6.35 -17.84
N LEU A 39 -2.41 -5.09 -17.90
CA LEU A 39 -2.81 -4.44 -19.15
C LEU A 39 -1.58 -4.29 -20.07
N GLU A 40 -1.74 -4.56 -21.37
CA GLU A 40 -0.62 -4.61 -22.33
C GLU A 40 0.25 -3.34 -22.37
N ASN A 41 -0.34 -2.16 -22.09
CA ASN A 41 0.34 -0.86 -22.13
C ASN A 41 0.77 -0.33 -20.75
N PHE A 42 0.73 -1.16 -19.71
CA PHE A 42 1.03 -0.73 -18.35
C PHE A 42 2.51 -0.94 -17.99
N ASP A 43 3.21 0.14 -17.67
CA ASP A 43 4.62 0.07 -17.22
C ASP A 43 4.68 -0.31 -15.74
N THR A 44 5.05 -1.56 -15.47
CA THR A 44 5.15 -2.09 -14.11
C THR A 44 6.37 -1.56 -13.34
N ARG A 45 7.36 -0.95 -14.01
CA ARG A 45 8.60 -0.48 -13.35
C ARG A 45 8.34 0.63 -12.35
N ASP A 46 7.45 1.56 -12.69
CA ASP A 46 7.15 2.71 -11.82
C ASP A 46 6.21 2.35 -10.67
N VAL A 47 5.41 1.30 -10.84
CA VAL A 47 4.48 0.82 -9.81
C VAL A 47 5.20 0.39 -8.56
N CYS A 48 6.27 -0.39 -8.67
CA CYS A 48 6.96 -0.90 -7.49
C CYS A 48 7.58 0.22 -6.64
N LYS A 49 8.04 1.31 -7.27
CA LYS A 49 8.63 2.47 -6.58
C LYS A 49 7.60 3.26 -5.77
N ASN A 50 6.40 3.42 -6.30
CA ASN A 50 5.33 4.21 -5.70
C ASN A 50 4.14 3.35 -5.25
N TYR A 51 4.37 2.06 -4.98
CA TYR A 51 3.29 1.10 -4.76
C TYR A 51 2.41 1.45 -3.56
N PHE A 52 2.99 2.06 -2.54
CA PHE A 52 2.28 2.56 -1.35
C PHE A 52 1.98 4.07 -1.43
N GLY A 53 1.89 4.57 -2.66
CA GLY A 53 1.74 5.98 -2.98
C GLY A 53 3.09 6.73 -3.03
N PRO A 54 3.08 7.97 -3.55
CA PRO A 54 4.26 8.82 -3.58
C PRO A 54 4.84 9.02 -2.18
N MET A 55 6.17 8.90 -2.04
CA MET A 55 6.87 9.06 -0.76
C MET A 55 6.33 8.18 0.39
N ASP A 56 5.78 7.00 0.06
CA ASP A 56 5.21 6.06 1.05
C ASP A 56 4.07 6.70 1.86
N CYS A 57 3.25 7.54 1.23
CA CYS A 57 2.20 8.29 1.90
C CYS A 57 1.17 7.38 2.62
N MET A 58 0.83 6.21 2.07
CA MET A 58 -0.11 5.28 2.73
C MET A 58 0.42 4.80 4.08
N ARG A 59 1.73 4.58 4.19
CA ARG A 59 2.34 4.26 5.48
C ARG A 59 2.14 5.39 6.48
N HIS A 60 2.42 6.62 6.06
CA HIS A 60 2.32 7.78 6.93
C HIS A 60 0.89 7.96 7.43
N GLU A 61 -0.10 7.93 6.53
CA GLU A 61 -1.50 8.10 6.89
C GLU A 61 -2.02 7.00 7.83
N ILE A 62 -1.72 5.73 7.52
CA ILE A 62 -2.19 4.62 8.36
C ILE A 62 -1.52 4.66 9.74
N VAL A 63 -0.24 5.02 9.83
CA VAL A 63 0.47 5.10 11.12
C VAL A 63 -0.02 6.30 11.94
N GLU A 64 -0.29 7.44 11.29
CA GLU A 64 -0.70 8.68 11.95
C GLU A 64 -2.16 8.66 12.43
N TYR A 65 -3.09 8.26 11.56
CA TYR A 65 -4.53 8.30 11.86
C TYR A 65 -5.07 6.99 12.42
N CYS A 66 -4.29 5.91 12.34
CA CYS A 66 -4.69 4.61 12.87
C CYS A 66 -3.63 4.06 13.82
N THR A 67 -2.90 3.03 13.41
CA THR A 67 -1.88 2.37 14.25
C THR A 67 -0.78 1.75 13.41
N VAL A 68 0.38 1.54 14.03
CA VAL A 68 1.48 0.76 13.44
C VAL A 68 1.04 -0.67 13.08
N ASP A 69 0.15 -1.29 13.86
CA ASP A 69 -0.33 -2.65 13.58
C ASP A 69 -1.35 -2.70 12.44
N ALA A 70 -2.17 -1.67 12.27
CA ALA A 70 -3.00 -1.50 11.09
C ALA A 70 -2.13 -1.41 9.83
N TRP A 71 -1.03 -0.63 9.89
CA TRP A 71 -0.05 -0.55 8.81
C TRP A 71 0.59 -1.91 8.51
N ARG A 72 1.08 -2.63 9.53
CA ARG A 72 1.68 -3.97 9.34
C ARG A 72 0.72 -4.94 8.66
N SER A 73 -0.55 -4.93 9.07
CA SER A 73 -1.59 -5.80 8.52
C SER A 73 -1.93 -5.45 7.07
N PHE A 74 -2.11 -4.16 6.77
CA PHE A 74 -2.33 -3.65 5.42
C PHE A 74 -1.15 -3.97 4.50
N LYS A 75 0.06 -3.58 4.92
CA LYS A 75 1.31 -3.77 4.18
C LYS A 75 1.51 -5.23 3.80
N LYS A 76 1.26 -6.17 4.71
CA LYS A 76 1.42 -7.61 4.41
C LYS A 76 0.58 -8.02 3.20
N ARG A 77 -0.71 -7.67 3.20
CA ARG A 77 -1.63 -8.03 2.12
C ARG A 77 -1.30 -7.29 0.82
N ALA A 78 -0.95 -6.02 0.93
CA ALA A 78 -0.63 -5.19 -0.24
C ALA A 78 0.66 -5.66 -0.90
N LYS A 79 1.68 -5.97 -0.09
CA LYS A 79 2.92 -6.60 -0.53
C LYS A 79 2.64 -7.92 -1.27
N GLU A 80 1.91 -8.85 -0.65
CA GLU A 80 1.55 -10.15 -1.26
C GLU A 80 0.90 -9.96 -2.65
N PHE A 81 0.04 -8.95 -2.81
CA PHE A 81 -0.55 -8.63 -4.10
C PHE A 81 0.47 -8.08 -5.11
N GLY A 82 1.24 -7.06 -4.73
CA GLY A 82 2.19 -6.41 -5.63
C GLY A 82 3.32 -7.32 -6.11
N GLU A 83 3.82 -8.21 -5.23
CA GLU A 83 4.81 -9.22 -5.61
C GLU A 83 4.22 -10.25 -6.58
N ARG A 84 2.97 -10.68 -6.36
CA ARG A 84 2.31 -11.69 -7.19
C ARG A 84 1.89 -11.16 -8.57
N ILE A 85 1.39 -9.94 -8.61
CA ILE A 85 0.78 -9.36 -9.82
C ILE A 85 1.81 -8.58 -10.62
N TYR A 86 2.52 -7.64 -9.98
CA TYR A 86 3.44 -6.74 -10.67
C TYR A 86 4.90 -7.21 -10.63
N GLY A 87 5.21 -8.31 -9.92
CA GLY A 87 6.56 -8.84 -9.81
C GLY A 87 7.51 -7.96 -8.98
N CYS A 88 6.97 -7.06 -8.14
CA CYS A 88 7.78 -6.20 -7.30
C CYS A 88 8.62 -7.01 -6.29
N ASP A 89 9.81 -6.52 -5.95
CA ASP A 89 10.62 -7.08 -4.86
C ASP A 89 10.64 -6.14 -3.66
N PHE A 90 9.79 -6.41 -2.67
CA PHE A 90 9.72 -5.63 -1.44
C PHE A 90 10.58 -6.23 -0.31
N ARG A 91 11.56 -7.08 -0.61
CA ARG A 91 12.42 -7.73 0.40
C ARG A 91 13.51 -6.82 0.98
N GLY A 92 13.71 -5.60 0.45
CA GLY A 92 14.70 -4.64 0.96
C GLY A 92 14.24 -3.18 1.15
N VAL A 93 13.02 -2.83 0.71
CA VAL A 93 12.56 -1.42 0.64
C VAL A 93 12.20 -0.82 2.01
N PHE A 94 12.18 -1.63 3.07
CA PHE A 94 11.69 -1.19 4.37
C PHE A 94 12.64 -1.57 5.51
N THR A 95 13.88 -1.07 5.47
CA THR A 95 14.59 -0.81 6.73
C THR A 95 13.79 0.23 7.48
N PHE A 96 13.21 -0.14 8.62
CA PHE A 96 12.62 0.84 9.54
C PHE A 96 13.64 1.98 9.74
N PRO A 97 13.26 3.27 9.63
CA PRO A 97 14.09 4.28 10.24
C PRO A 97 14.07 3.97 11.74
N ILE A 98 15.16 3.38 12.24
CA ILE A 98 15.45 3.37 13.65
C ILE A 98 15.51 4.86 14.02
N ARG A 99 14.49 5.37 14.72
CA ARG A 99 14.62 6.65 15.40
C ARG A 99 15.73 6.44 16.43
N TYR A 100 16.96 6.81 16.07
CA TYR A 100 17.96 7.14 17.07
C TYR A 100 17.48 8.43 17.71
N ASN A 101 16.85 8.32 18.86
CA ASN A 101 16.78 9.44 19.79
C ASN A 101 18.22 9.64 20.29
N HIS A 102 18.88 10.70 19.82
CA HIS A 102 20.05 11.30 20.47
C HIS A 102 19.58 12.46 21.35
#